data_AF-A0AAV6TEB8-F1
#
_entry.id   AF-A0AAV6TEB8-F1
#
_cell.length_a   1.000
_cell.length_b   1.000
_cell.length_c   1.000
_cell.angle_alpha   90.00
_cell.angle_beta   90.00
_cell.angle_gamma   90.00
#
_symmetry.space_group_name_H-M   'P 1'
#
loop_
_entity.id
_entity.type
_entity.pdbx_description
1 polymer ?
#
loop_
_entity_poly.entity_id
_entity_poly.type
_entity_poly.pdbx_seq_one_letter_code
_entity_poly.pdbx_strand_id
1 'polypeptide(L)'
;MELDIWQGDWTLPSVDLTCLQVMAYAKFSGAPVEIKKTNWPLSRYVSYLQKQNYNADGDLTPKQCGDIIAYTALLRDKLYPALLHIWWIHEKNYVQVTRPWYAKVLRFPLNYFLPGHQRRAAQATIDNQWTSDLIKEAEREQ
;
A
#
# COMPACT_ATOMS: atom_id res chain seq x y z
N MET A 1 19.29 -3.71 -11.08
CA MET A 1 18.88 -3.08 -9.79
C MET A 1 18.04 -4.10 -9.05
N GLU A 2 18.25 -4.29 -7.74
CA GLU A 2 17.48 -5.28 -6.97
C GLU A 2 16.32 -4.60 -6.24
N LEU A 3 15.12 -5.19 -6.35
CA LEU A 3 13.91 -4.73 -5.70
C LEU A 3 13.41 -5.81 -4.74
N ASP A 4 13.45 -5.51 -3.44
CA ASP A 4 12.89 -6.37 -2.42
C ASP A 4 11.38 -6.12 -2.29
N ILE A 5 10.59 -7.14 -2.54
CA ILE A 5 9.11 -7.09 -2.45
C ILE A 5 8.58 -8.10 -1.45
N TRP A 6 7.39 -7.81 -0.89
CA TRP A 6 6.63 -8.83 -0.17
C TRP A 6 6.31 -10.03 -1.06
N GLN A 7 6.30 -11.22 -0.45
CA GLN A 7 5.84 -12.43 -1.12
C GLN A 7 4.42 -12.25 -1.68
N GLY A 8 4.20 -12.74 -2.90
CA GLY A 8 2.90 -12.78 -3.54
C GLY A 8 2.12 -14.05 -3.21
N ASP A 9 0.80 -13.92 -3.26
CA ASP A 9 -0.18 -15.00 -3.18
C ASP A 9 -1.45 -14.59 -3.94
N TRP A 10 -2.45 -15.47 -4.03
CA TRP A 10 -3.73 -15.21 -4.71
C TRP A 10 -3.57 -14.75 -6.15
N THR A 11 -2.65 -15.37 -6.89
CA THR A 11 -2.28 -15.01 -8.28
C THR A 11 -1.69 -13.61 -8.45
N LEU A 12 -1.42 -12.89 -7.36
CA LEU A 12 -0.77 -11.60 -7.36
C LEU A 12 0.75 -11.76 -7.18
N PRO A 13 1.56 -10.89 -7.81
CA PRO A 13 3.01 -10.95 -7.66
C PRO A 13 3.49 -10.52 -6.27
N SER A 14 2.71 -9.70 -5.56
CA SER A 14 2.94 -9.31 -4.17
C SER A 14 1.60 -9.09 -3.45
N VAL A 15 1.58 -9.30 -2.13
CA VAL A 15 0.41 -9.03 -1.28
C VAL A 15 0.34 -7.57 -0.84
N ASP A 16 1.45 -6.84 -0.90
CA ASP A 16 1.50 -5.44 -0.48
C ASP A 16 1.22 -4.47 -1.63
N LEU A 17 0.39 -3.46 -1.35
CA LEU A 17 -0.03 -2.47 -2.34
C LEU A 17 1.16 -1.66 -2.87
N THR A 18 2.10 -1.27 -2.01
CA THR A 18 3.25 -0.45 -2.42
C THR A 18 4.21 -1.25 -3.30
N CYS A 19 4.42 -2.54 -2.98
CA CYS A 19 5.18 -3.45 -3.82
C CYS A 19 4.56 -3.60 -5.21
N LEU A 20 3.23 -3.79 -5.29
CA LEU A 20 2.51 -3.87 -6.57
C LEU A 20 2.66 -2.58 -7.39
N GLN A 21 2.52 -1.42 -6.75
CA GLN A 21 2.67 -0.12 -7.41
C GLN A 21 4.09 0.05 -7.98
N VAL A 22 5.13 -0.27 -7.20
CA VAL A 22 6.52 -0.17 -7.66
C VAL A 22 6.80 -1.15 -8.81
N MET A 23 6.30 -2.38 -8.72
CA MET A 23 6.46 -3.36 -9.79
C MET A 23 5.79 -2.92 -11.09
N ALA A 24 4.57 -2.40 -11.00
CA ALA A 24 3.87 -1.84 -12.15
C ALA A 24 4.64 -0.66 -12.74
N TYR A 25 5.09 0.27 -11.89
CA TYR A 25 5.88 1.43 -12.30
C TYR A 25 7.17 1.02 -13.01
N ALA A 26 7.96 0.12 -12.44
CA ALA A 26 9.20 -0.39 -13.03
C ALA A 26 8.95 -1.07 -14.39
N LYS A 27 7.85 -1.82 -14.52
CA LYS A 27 7.47 -2.47 -15.78
C LYS A 27 7.08 -1.46 -16.85
N PHE A 28 6.32 -0.41 -16.49
CA PHE A 28 5.91 0.63 -17.44
C PHE A 28 7.05 1.57 -17.82
N SER A 29 7.99 1.84 -16.92
CA SER A 29 9.18 2.65 -17.22
C SER A 29 10.29 1.89 -17.94
N GLY A 30 10.12 0.58 -18.18
CA GLY A 30 11.13 -0.26 -18.82
C GLY A 30 12.40 -0.46 -17.99
N ALA A 31 12.34 -0.24 -16.68
CA ALA A 31 13.50 -0.33 -15.81
C ALA A 31 13.97 -1.80 -15.65
N PRO A 32 15.27 -2.11 -15.83
CA PRO A 32 15.80 -3.45 -15.62
C PRO A 32 15.96 -3.73 -14.12
N VAL A 33 14.86 -4.23 -13.52
CA VAL A 33 14.76 -4.53 -12.09
C VAL A 33 14.70 -6.04 -11.88
N GLU A 34 15.58 -6.54 -11.04
CA GLU A 34 15.58 -7.92 -10.55
C GLU A 34 14.77 -7.97 -9.25
N ILE A 35 13.78 -8.86 -9.20
CA ILE A 35 12.83 -8.93 -8.10
C ILE A 35 13.29 -9.98 -7.10
N LYS A 36 13.56 -9.56 -5.87
CA LYS A 36 13.85 -10.43 -4.73
C LYS A 36 12.65 -10.45 -3.80
N LYS A 37 12.12 -11.63 -3.51
CA LYS A 37 11.00 -11.80 -2.58
C LYS A 37 11.54 -11.86 -1.16
N THR A 38 11.18 -10.89 -0.34
CA THR A 38 11.59 -10.81 1.06
C THR A 38 10.37 -10.50 1.94
N ASN A 39 10.57 -10.56 3.26
CA ASN A 39 9.52 -10.24 4.24
C ASN A 39 9.59 -8.77 4.72
N TRP A 40 10.44 -7.95 4.10
CA TRP A 40 10.66 -6.56 4.49
C TRP A 40 11.09 -5.72 3.29
N PRO A 41 10.14 -5.24 2.47
CA PRO A 41 10.49 -4.36 1.36
C PRO A 41 10.94 -2.99 1.87
N LEU A 42 11.88 -2.36 1.15
CA LEU A 42 12.25 -0.98 1.43
C LEU A 42 11.18 -0.03 0.85
N SER A 43 10.79 1.00 1.60
CA SER A 43 9.65 1.85 1.26
C SER A 43 9.93 2.97 0.23
N ARG A 44 11.10 2.97 -0.44
CA ARG A 44 11.58 4.13 -1.23
C ARG A 44 12.02 3.84 -2.66
N TYR A 45 11.45 2.83 -3.31
CA TYR A 45 11.87 2.46 -4.65
C TYR A 45 11.41 3.42 -5.76
N VAL A 46 10.23 4.05 -5.68
CA VAL A 46 9.75 4.96 -6.76
C VAL A 46 10.65 6.18 -6.90
N SER A 47 10.94 6.88 -5.81
CA SER A 47 11.85 8.04 -5.82
C SER A 47 13.27 7.67 -6.22
N TYR A 48 13.67 6.42 -5.97
CA TYR A 48 14.97 5.89 -6.40
C TYR A 48 14.98 5.64 -7.92
N LEU A 49 13.94 5.02 -8.48
CA LEU A 49 13.80 4.80 -9.93
C LEU A 49 13.76 6.12 -10.71
N GLN A 50 13.03 7.11 -10.20
CA GLN A 50 12.98 8.46 -10.78
C GLN A 50 14.36 9.12 -10.81
N LYS A 51 15.17 8.98 -9.75
CA LYS A 51 16.56 9.47 -9.72
C LYS A 51 17.46 8.78 -10.73
N GLN A 52 17.15 7.54 -11.11
CA GLN A 52 17.89 6.77 -12.10
C GLN A 52 17.39 7.02 -13.54
N ASN A 53 16.61 8.09 -13.75
CA ASN A 53 16.06 8.51 -15.04
C ASN A 53 15.02 7.55 -15.64
N TYR A 54 14.49 6.61 -14.85
CA TYR A 54 13.36 5.76 -15.23
C TYR A 54 12.07 6.43 -14.79
N ASN A 55 11.72 7.54 -15.45
CA ASN A 55 10.49 8.26 -15.16
C ASN A 55 9.40 7.87 -16.17
N ALA A 56 8.35 7.18 -15.70
CA ALA A 56 7.17 6.90 -16.53
C ALA A 56 6.34 8.17 -16.84
N ASP A 57 6.56 9.25 -16.06
CA ASP A 57 5.78 10.48 -16.09
C ASP A 57 6.43 11.58 -16.95
N GLY A 58 7.53 11.26 -17.66
CA GLY A 58 8.38 12.24 -18.34
C GLY A 58 7.71 13.06 -19.45
N ASP A 59 6.72 12.48 -20.13
CA ASP A 59 6.06 13.07 -21.31
C ASP A 59 4.68 13.70 -20.98
N LEU A 60 4.35 13.84 -19.70
CA LEU A 60 3.03 14.29 -19.28
C LEU A 60 2.85 15.80 -19.38
N THR A 61 1.64 16.21 -19.79
CA THR A 61 1.25 17.63 -19.80
C THR A 61 0.99 18.14 -18.38
N PRO A 62 1.13 19.45 -18.11
CA PRO A 62 0.86 20.01 -16.77
C PRO A 62 -0.54 19.71 -16.25
N LYS A 63 -1.53 19.60 -17.15
CA LYS A 63 -2.91 19.24 -16.78
C LYS A 63 -2.99 17.78 -16.30
N GLN A 64 -2.38 16.85 -17.03
CA GLN A 64 -2.34 15.44 -16.65
C GLN A 64 -1.60 15.25 -15.33
N CYS A 65 -0.53 16.01 -15.08
CA CYS A 65 0.14 15.99 -13.77
C CYS A 65 -0.81 16.42 -12.64
N GLY A 66 -1.62 17.46 -12.86
CA GLY A 66 -2.67 17.87 -11.91
C GLY A 66 -3.70 16.76 -11.66
N ASP A 67 -4.18 16.11 -12.73
CA ASP A 67 -5.14 15.01 -12.64
C ASP A 67 -4.55 13.81 -11.87
N ILE A 68 -3.28 13.45 -12.09
CA ILE A 68 -2.60 12.36 -11.37
C ILE A 68 -2.53 12.65 -9.88
N ILE A 69 -2.20 13.89 -9.49
CA ILE A 69 -2.16 14.30 -8.08
C ILE A 69 -3.56 14.18 -7.47
N ALA A 70 -4.59 14.66 -8.17
CA ALA A 70 -5.98 14.58 -7.72
C ALA A 70 -6.45 13.12 -7.54
N TYR A 71 -6.20 12.25 -8.52
CA TYR A 71 -6.55 10.83 -8.42
C TYR A 71 -5.75 10.10 -7.35
N THR A 72 -4.47 10.41 -7.18
CA THR A 72 -3.63 9.83 -6.11
C THR A 72 -4.19 10.20 -4.74
N ALA A 73 -4.59 11.47 -4.55
CA ALA A 73 -5.23 11.92 -3.32
C ALA A 73 -6.56 11.19 -3.08
N LEU A 74 -7.40 11.06 -4.12
CA LEU A 74 -8.68 10.36 -4.02
C LEU A 74 -8.52 8.88 -3.61
N LEU A 75 -7.59 8.16 -4.25
CA LEU A 75 -7.31 6.76 -3.92
C LEU A 75 -6.80 6.62 -2.49
N ARG A 76 -5.94 7.54 -2.05
CA ARG A 76 -5.40 7.54 -0.69
C ARG A 76 -6.47 7.83 0.37
N ASP A 77 -7.39 8.74 0.10
CA ASP A 77 -8.38 9.16 1.09
C ASP A 77 -9.60 8.25 1.13
N LYS A 78 -9.98 7.63 0.01
CA LYS A 78 -11.22 6.84 -0.08
C LYS A 78 -10.99 5.34 -0.22
N LEU A 79 -10.07 4.93 -1.10
CA LEU A 79 -9.87 3.50 -1.39
C LEU A 79 -8.96 2.82 -0.37
N TYR A 80 -7.86 3.47 0.03
CA TYR A 80 -6.91 2.90 0.97
C TYR A 80 -7.53 2.53 2.34
N PRO A 81 -8.39 3.36 2.96
CA PRO A 81 -9.08 3.00 4.21
C PRO A 81 -10.03 1.83 4.05
N ALA A 82 -10.76 1.76 2.93
CA ALA A 82 -11.64 0.63 2.62
C ALA A 82 -10.84 -0.69 2.52
N LEU A 83 -9.67 -0.64 1.88
CA LEU A 83 -8.77 -1.79 1.80
C LEU A 83 -8.25 -2.20 3.18
N LEU A 84 -7.80 -1.24 3.99
CA LEU A 84 -7.36 -1.51 5.37
C LEU A 84 -8.46 -2.16 6.21
N HIS A 85 -9.70 -1.68 6.05
CA HIS A 85 -10.86 -2.25 6.75
C HIS A 85 -11.06 -3.72 6.39
N ILE A 86 -11.13 -4.01 5.08
CA ILE A 86 -11.32 -5.38 4.59
C ILE A 86 -10.18 -6.29 5.06
N TRP A 87 -8.95 -5.80 5.01
CA TRP A 87 -7.76 -6.61 5.25
C TRP A 87 -7.49 -6.89 6.73
N TRP A 88 -7.65 -5.89 7.60
CA TRP A 88 -7.19 -5.94 8.99
C TRP A 88 -8.30 -5.88 10.03
N ILE A 89 -9.44 -5.26 9.72
CA ILE A 89 -10.53 -5.02 10.69
C ILE A 89 -11.64 -6.05 10.52
N HIS A 90 -12.01 -6.38 9.28
CA HIS A 90 -13.07 -7.33 8.99
C HIS A 90 -12.73 -8.71 9.57
N GLU A 91 -13.44 -9.09 10.63
CA GLU A 91 -13.06 -10.19 11.51
C GLU A 91 -12.90 -11.52 10.76
N LYS A 92 -13.86 -11.89 9.91
CA LYS A 92 -13.82 -13.14 9.15
C LYS A 92 -12.60 -13.19 8.23
N ASN A 93 -12.28 -12.07 7.57
CA ASN A 93 -11.17 -12.02 6.63
C ASN A 93 -9.83 -12.05 7.38
N TYR A 94 -9.73 -11.30 8.47
CA TYR A 94 -8.54 -11.27 9.31
C TYR A 94 -8.21 -12.65 9.89
N VAL A 95 -9.20 -13.36 10.43
CA VAL A 95 -9.01 -14.67 11.08
C VAL A 95 -8.76 -15.79 10.08
N GLN A 96 -9.48 -15.81 8.94
CA GLN A 96 -9.43 -16.92 8.00
C GLN A 96 -8.33 -16.77 6.94
N VAL A 97 -8.00 -15.53 6.56
CA VAL A 97 -7.13 -15.26 5.40
C VAL A 97 -5.87 -14.51 5.85
N THR A 98 -6.01 -13.29 6.36
CA THR A 98 -4.88 -12.39 6.60
C THR A 98 -3.90 -12.94 7.64
N ARG A 99 -4.36 -13.19 8.87
CA ARG A 99 -3.47 -13.60 9.97
C ARG A 99 -2.78 -14.94 9.71
N PRO A 100 -3.47 -16.01 9.25
CA PRO A 100 -2.81 -17.27 8.93
C PRO A 100 -1.77 -17.13 7.82
N TRP A 101 -2.03 -16.30 6.81
CA TRP A 101 -1.09 -16.05 5.73
C TRP A 101 0.20 -15.41 6.24
N TYR A 102 0.10 -14.30 6.97
CA TYR A 102 1.29 -13.66 7.57
C TYR A 102 2.00 -14.59 8.56
N ALA A 103 1.27 -15.43 9.29
CA ALA A 103 1.87 -16.37 10.22
C ALA A 103 2.73 -17.45 9.54
N LYS A 104 2.36 -17.83 8.30
CA LYS A 104 3.08 -18.81 7.47
C LYS A 104 4.29 -18.21 6.76
N VAL A 105 4.16 -16.99 6.24
CA VAL A 105 5.20 -16.32 5.45
C VAL A 105 6.32 -15.76 6.34
N LEU A 106 5.97 -15.28 7.53
CA LEU A 106 6.91 -14.67 8.45
C LEU A 106 7.62 -15.70 9.34
N ARG A 107 8.89 -15.45 9.61
CA ARG A 107 9.66 -16.22 10.60
C ARG A 107 9.35 -15.74 12.02
N PHE A 108 9.54 -16.64 12.99
CA PHE A 108 9.57 -16.26 14.39
C PHE A 108 10.66 -15.18 14.61
N PRO A 109 10.37 -14.09 15.36
CA PRO A 109 9.14 -13.85 16.13
C PRO A 109 8.07 -13.01 15.40
N LEU A 110 8.36 -12.49 14.21
CA LEU A 110 7.54 -11.48 13.52
C LEU A 110 6.14 -11.98 13.15
N ASN A 111 5.97 -13.28 12.93
CA ASN A 111 4.66 -13.90 12.67
C ASN A 111 3.61 -13.66 13.77
N TYR A 112 4.02 -13.50 15.03
CA TYR A 112 3.11 -13.19 16.15
C TYR A 112 2.86 -11.69 16.30
N PHE A 113 3.89 -10.87 16.09
CA PHE A 113 3.82 -9.44 16.39
C PHE A 113 3.23 -8.61 15.24
N LEU A 114 3.63 -8.87 14.00
CA LEU A 114 3.30 -8.01 12.86
C LEU A 114 1.79 -7.93 12.60
N PRO A 115 1.02 -9.03 12.54
CA PRO A 115 -0.41 -8.93 12.25
C PRO A 115 -1.18 -8.15 13.32
N GLY A 116 -0.80 -8.32 14.59
CA GLY A 116 -1.39 -7.56 15.70
C GLY A 116 -1.04 -6.07 15.65
N HIS A 117 0.20 -5.74 15.29
CA HIS A 117 0.63 -4.35 15.09
C HIS A 117 -0.14 -3.69 13.94
N GLN A 118 -0.21 -4.34 12.78
CA GLN A 118 -0.91 -3.82 11.61
C GLN A 118 -2.41 -3.64 11.86
N ARG A 119 -3.06 -4.58 12.56
CA ARG A 119 -4.47 -4.44 12.94
C ARG A 119 -4.72 -3.21 13.83
N ARG A 120 -3.86 -2.95 14.81
CA ARG A 120 -3.97 -1.74 15.66
C ARG A 120 -3.74 -0.46 14.85
N ALA A 121 -2.76 -0.45 13.96
CA ALA A 121 -2.47 0.70 13.10
C ALA A 121 -3.63 1.00 12.13
N ALA A 122 -4.23 -0.05 11.54
CA ALA A 122 -5.40 0.08 10.69
C ALA A 122 -6.60 0.63 11.46
N GLN A 123 -6.88 0.10 12.65
CA GLN A 123 -7.97 0.58 13.50
C GLN A 123 -7.81 2.07 13.83
N ALA A 124 -6.63 2.48 14.31
CA ALA A 124 -6.36 3.88 14.61
C ALA A 124 -6.54 4.79 13.39
N THR A 125 -6.14 4.32 12.19
CA THR A 125 -6.31 5.07 10.95
C THR A 125 -7.78 5.33 10.64
N ILE A 126 -8.63 4.30 10.77
CA ILE A 126 -10.07 4.41 10.49
C ILE A 126 -10.76 5.26 11.55
N ASP A 127 -10.43 5.08 12.83
CA ASP A 127 -11.02 5.86 13.92
C ASP A 127 -10.71 7.37 13.75
N ASN A 128 -9.47 7.70 13.37
CA ASN A 128 -9.07 9.08 13.08
C ASN A 128 -9.82 9.66 11.87
N GLN A 129 -10.02 8.87 10.83
CA GLN A 129 -10.72 9.31 9.64
C GLN A 129 -12.21 9.55 9.91
N TRP A 130 -12.86 8.61 10.61
CA TRP A 130 -14.23 8.76 11.08
C TRP A 130 -14.39 10.02 11.92
N THR A 131 -13.47 10.24 12.87
CA THR A 131 -13.47 11.45 13.72
C THR A 131 -13.33 12.73 12.88
N SER A 132 -12.47 12.73 11.86
CA SER A 132 -12.31 13.87 10.96
C SER A 132 -13.58 14.16 10.15
N ASP A 133 -14.28 13.13 9.68
CA ASP A 133 -15.49 13.28 8.90
C ASP A 133 -16.64 13.83 9.77
N LEU A 134 -16.76 13.37 11.02
CA LEU A 134 -17.72 13.92 12.00
C LEU A 134 -17.49 15.41 12.28
N ILE A 135 -16.23 15.84 12.43
CA ILE A 135 -15.89 17.26 12.66
C ILE A 135 -16.31 18.11 11.46
N LYS A 136 -16.04 17.64 10.24
CA LYS A 136 -16.44 18.36 9.00
C LYS A 136 -17.95 18.42 8.81
N GLU A 137 -18.70 17.42 9.29
CA GLU A 137 -20.17 17.45 9.29
C GLU A 137 -20.67 18.49 10.28
N ALA A 138 -20.15 18.50 11.51
CA ALA A 138 -20.54 19.49 12.52
C ALA A 138 -20.22 20.95 12.11
N GLU A 139 -19.12 21.19 11.41
CA GLU A 139 -18.77 22.52 10.87
C GLU A 139 -19.66 22.98 9.71
N ARG A 140 -20.27 22.06 8.95
CA ARG A 140 -21.19 22.38 7.85
C ARG A 140 -22.60 22.72 8.32
N GLU A 141 -22.93 22.34 9.55
CA GLU A 141 -24.23 22.59 10.18
C GLU A 141 -24.27 23.90 10.99
N GLN A 142 -23.13 24.60 11.13
CA GLN A 142 -22.99 25.91 11.77
C GLN A 142 -22.98 27.04 10.74
#